data_AF-A0ABD5SYE6-F1
#
_entry.id   AF-A0ABD5SYE6-F1
#
_cell.length_a   1.000
_cell.length_b   1.000
_cell.length_c   1.000
_cell.angle_alpha   90.00
_cell.angle_beta   90.00
_cell.angle_gamma   90.00
#
_symmetry.space_group_name_H-M   'P 1'
#
loop_
_entity.id
_entity.type
_entity.pdbx_description
1 polymer ?
#
loop_
_entity_poly.entity_id
_entity_poly.type
_entity_poly.pdbx_seq_one_letter_code
_entity_poly.pdbx_strand_id
1 'polypeptide(L)' 'MSKNTTTKTAYCPNCGTEREVQITVPWQDDLCIQCGENVD' A
#
# COMPACT_ATOMS: atom_id res chain seq x y z
N MET A 1 -17.35 -5.89 11.34
CA MET A 1 -17.33 -5.10 10.11
C MET A 1 -16.09 -5.49 9.33
N SER A 2 -16.21 -6.36 8.33
CA SER A 2 -15.07 -6.78 7.51
C SER A 2 -14.84 -5.71 6.44
N LYS A 3 -13.90 -4.79 6.69
CA LYS A 3 -13.42 -3.87 5.65
C LYS A 3 -12.63 -4.73 4.65
N ASN A 4 -13.20 -4.96 3.47
CA ASN A 4 -12.54 -5.62 2.35
C ASN A 4 -11.52 -4.64 1.76
N THR A 5 -10.39 -4.47 2.43
CA THR A 5 -9.28 -3.67 1.92
C THR A 5 -8.48 -4.57 0.99
N THR A 6 -8.47 -4.26 -0.31
CA THR A 6 -7.61 -4.97 -1.27
C THR A 6 -6.16 -4.57 -1.01
N THR A 7 -5.30 -5.54 -0.74
CA THR A 7 -3.88 -5.30 -0.51
C THR A 7 -3.03 -6.11 -1.49
N LYS A 8 -1.85 -5.60 -1.84
CA LYS A 8 -0.85 -6.29 -2.67
C LYS A 8 0.52 -6.17 -2.03
N THR A 9 1.43 -7.09 -2.34
CA THR A 9 2.84 -6.92 -1.99
C THR A 9 3.52 -6.07 -3.05
N ALA A 10 4.13 -4.96 -2.66
CA ALA A 10 4.90 -4.08 -3.52
C ALA A 10 6.14 -3.55 -2.79
N TYR A 11 7.16 -3.14 -3.55
CA TYR A 11 8.35 -2.53 -2.96
C TYR A 11 8.01 -1.12 -2.44
N CYS A 12 8.22 -0.88 -1.14
CA CYS A 12 8.05 0.45 -0.57
C CYS A 12 9.42 1.16 -0.52
N PRO A 13 9.62 2.26 -1.28
CA PRO A 13 10.89 2.97 -1.30
C PRO A 13 11.24 3.60 0.05
N ASN A 14 10.24 3.98 0.85
CA ASN A 14 10.44 4.51 2.19
C ASN A 14 10.88 3.43 3.20
N CYS A 15 10.41 2.19 3.06
CA CYS A 15 10.84 1.09 3.92
C CYS A 15 12.11 0.38 3.43
N GLY A 16 12.47 0.57 2.15
CA GLY A 16 13.59 -0.10 1.51
C GLY A 16 13.40 -1.60 1.30
N THR A 17 12.15 -2.10 1.33
CA THR A 17 11.82 -3.53 1.22
C THR A 17 10.42 -3.74 0.66
N GLU A 18 10.14 -4.95 0.19
CA GLU A 18 8.78 -5.39 -0.15
C GLU A 18 7.87 -5.38 1.09
N ARG A 19 6.70 -4.78 0.93
CA ARG A 19 5.68 -4.60 1.97
C ARG A 19 4.29 -4.79 1.41
N GLU A 20 3.35 -5.03 2.31
CA GLU A 20 1.94 -5.01 1.97
C GLU A 20 1.49 -3.55 1.82
N VAL A 21 0.94 -3.24 0.65
CA VAL A 21 0.37 -1.95 0.31
C VAL A 21 -1.13 -2.11 0.14
N GLN A 22 -1.87 -1.17 0.69
CA GLN A 22 -3.30 -1.02 0.49
C GLN A 22 -3.52 -0.43 -0.89
N ILE A 23 -4.18 -1.21 -1.74
CA ILE A 23 -4.62 -0.76 -3.04
C ILE A 23 -5.72 0.28 -2.83
N THR A 24 -5.50 1.48 -3.35
CA THR A 24 -6.49 2.54 -3.28
C THR A 24 -7.33 2.54 -4.57
N VAL A 25 -7.80 3.71 -4.97
CA VAL A 25 -8.58 3.89 -6.18
C VAL A 25 -7.63 4.22 -7.34
N PRO A 26 -7.96 3.89 -8.61
CA PRO A 26 -7.01 4.01 -9.73
C PRO A 26 -6.44 5.41 -10.01
N TRP A 27 -6.98 6.46 -9.37
CA TRP A 27 -6.52 7.85 -9.50
C TRP A 27 -5.71 8.32 -8.28
N GLN A 28 -5.41 7.43 -7.33
CA GLN A 28 -4.58 7.69 -6.16
C GLN A 28 -3.47 6.66 -6.10
N ASP A 29 -2.35 7.04 -5.48
CA ASP A 29 -1.26 6.11 -5.20
C ASP A 29 -1.72 5.05 -4.18
N ASP A 30 -1.10 3.87 -4.25
CA ASP A 30 -1.29 2.86 -3.21
C ASP A 30 -0.59 3.31 -1.93
N LEU A 31 -1.02 2.77 -0.79
CA LEU A 31 -0.47 3.18 0.51
C LEU A 31 0.27 2.02 1.18
N CYS A 32 1.51 2.23 1.59
CA CYS A 32 2.20 1.24 2.40
C CYS A 32 1.51 1.13 3.76
N ILE A 33 1.05 -0.07 4.12
CA ILE A 33 0.31 -0.27 5.39
C ILE A 33 1.23 -0.07 6.60
N GLN A 34 2.54 -0.28 6.41
CA GLN A 34 3.52 -0.20 7.49
C GLN A 34 3.92 1.24 7.85
N CYS A 35 4.22 2.07 6.85
CA CYS A 35 4.68 3.45 7.08
C CYS A 35 3.64 4.51 6.73
N GLY A 36 2.55 4.16 6.05
CA GLY A 36 1.51 5.08 5.63
C GLY A 36 1.88 5.94 4.41
N GLU A 37 3.05 5.75 3.84
CA GLU A 37 3.54 6.51 2.69
C GLU A 37 2.98 5.99 1.36
N ASN A 38 2.93 6.87 0.37
CA ASN A 38 2.53 6.53 -0.99
C ASN A 38 3.54 5.56 -1.63
N VAL A 39 3.01 4.59 -2.34
CA VAL A 39 3.73 3.63 -3.16
C VAL A 39 3.12 3.71 -4.56
N ASP A 40 3.88 4.27 -5.49
CA ASP A 40 3.58 4.38 -6.92
C ASP A 40 3.71 3.00 -7.59
#